data_AF-A0A2H2Z175-F1
#
_entry.id   AF-A0A2H2Z175-F1
#
_cell.length_a   1.000
_cell.length_b   1.000
_cell.length_c   1.000
_cell.angle_alpha   90.00
_cell.angle_beta   90.00
_cell.angle_gamma   90.00
#
_symmetry.space_group_name_H-M   'P 1'
#
loop_
_entity.id
_entity.type
_entity.pdbx_description
1 polymer ?
#
loop_
_entity_poly.entity_id
_entity_poly.type
_entity_poly.pdbx_seq_one_letter_code
_entity_poly.pdbx_strand_id
1 'polypeptide(L)'
;MTSAFGVLVNYLFHLLPGLLLFGVWWAATPRSLVAMRILILLAAFVLMRDAMTPLDLWAVGSDVQIAFSANTLVLGALGCLSLLLIMLLARAAPELWRLVVWVKGSGLAGVVVGLAVGCLIGMPLRLYQAIDGAAIPGYWAWLPGMVVLAYGANALEELLFRGFLQGYLEQQVTPLRAALISGVAFAACHAFLALSVTRLGWPVLLFTLLEGLACALVRMRYGVLAATLTHGTAILLIAVPYTR
;
A
#
# COMPACT_ATOMS: atom_id res chain seq x y z
N MET A 1 17.08 0.56 -23.04
CA MET A 1 16.15 0.99 -21.96
C MET A 1 14.75 0.94 -22.50
N THR A 2 13.86 0.14 -21.90
CA THR A 2 12.42 0.21 -22.22
C THR A 2 11.89 1.58 -21.80
N SER A 3 11.11 2.23 -22.65
CA SER A 3 10.48 3.51 -22.29
C SER A 3 9.50 3.30 -21.12
N ALA A 4 9.29 4.33 -20.30
CA ALA A 4 8.33 4.28 -19.20
C ALA A 4 6.93 3.85 -19.69
N PHE A 5 6.53 4.35 -20.86
CA PHE A 5 5.29 3.95 -21.53
C PHE A 5 5.23 2.44 -21.82
N GLY A 6 6.30 1.86 -22.40
CA GLY A 6 6.34 0.43 -22.69
C GLY A 6 6.23 -0.44 -21.43
N VAL A 7 6.86 -0.02 -20.34
CA VAL A 7 6.78 -0.70 -19.04
C VAL A 7 5.34 -0.69 -18.50
N LEU A 8 4.68 0.48 -18.51
CA LEU A 8 3.32 0.63 -18.01
C LEU A 8 2.29 -0.13 -18.87
N VAL A 9 2.45 -0.13 -20.19
CA VAL A 9 1.60 -0.89 -21.11
C VAL A 9 1.75 -2.39 -20.86
N ASN A 10 2.97 -2.88 -20.70
CA ASN A 10 3.21 -4.29 -20.38
C ASN A 10 2.54 -4.69 -19.05
N TYR A 11 2.68 -3.87 -18.00
CA TYR A 11 2.02 -4.09 -16.72
C TYR A 11 0.49 -4.13 -16.85
N LEU A 12 -0.10 -3.20 -17.60
CA LEU A 12 -1.54 -3.16 -17.82
C LEU A 12 -2.03 -4.41 -18.55
N PHE A 13 -1.37 -4.83 -19.63
CA PHE A 13 -1.76 -6.04 -20.37
C PHE A 13 -1.63 -7.30 -19.53
N HIS A 14 -0.59 -7.38 -18.69
CA HIS A 14 -0.41 -8.51 -17.77
C HIS A 14 -1.54 -8.58 -16.73
N LEU A 15 -2.00 -7.43 -16.22
CA LEU A 15 -3.06 -7.34 -15.22
C LEU A 15 -4.48 -7.50 -15.76
N LEU A 16 -4.71 -7.07 -17.00
CA LEU A 16 -6.05 -6.87 -17.56
C LEU A 16 -6.96 -8.10 -17.42
N PRO A 17 -6.52 -9.34 -17.71
CA PRO A 17 -7.39 -10.51 -17.57
C PRO A 17 -7.92 -10.70 -16.14
N GLY A 18 -7.05 -10.54 -15.14
CA GLY A 18 -7.43 -10.69 -13.73
C GLY A 18 -8.32 -9.55 -13.25
N LEU A 19 -7.98 -8.30 -13.61
CA LEU A 19 -8.80 -7.14 -13.25
C LEU A 19 -10.20 -7.17 -13.89
N LEU A 20 -10.34 -7.69 -15.11
CA LEU A 20 -11.64 -7.89 -15.74
C LEU A 20 -12.50 -8.88 -14.95
N LEU A 21 -11.92 -10.02 -14.52
CA LEU A 21 -12.63 -11.00 -13.71
C LEU A 21 -13.07 -10.43 -12.35
N PHE A 22 -12.18 -9.72 -11.65
CA PHE A 22 -12.54 -9.03 -10.41
C PHE A 22 -13.61 -7.94 -10.65
N GLY A 23 -13.55 -7.23 -11.77
CA GLY A 23 -14.54 -6.23 -12.16
C GLY A 23 -15.92 -6.84 -12.41
N VAL A 24 -15.99 -7.97 -13.12
CA VAL A 24 -17.25 -8.72 -13.33
C VAL A 24 -17.78 -9.25 -12.00
N TRP A 25 -16.92 -9.84 -11.17
CA TRP A 25 -17.32 -10.34 -9.85
C TRP A 25 -17.86 -9.21 -8.95
N TRP A 26 -17.20 -8.06 -8.94
CA TRP A 26 -17.66 -6.87 -8.23
C TRP A 26 -19.01 -6.37 -8.74
N ALA A 27 -19.19 -6.30 -10.06
CA ALA A 27 -20.43 -5.83 -10.70
C ALA A 27 -21.61 -6.79 -10.42
N ALA A 28 -21.34 -8.09 -10.38
CA ALA A 28 -22.32 -9.12 -10.03
C ALA A 28 -22.66 -9.15 -8.53
N THR A 29 -21.81 -8.59 -7.67
CA THR A 29 -22.00 -8.61 -6.22
C THR A 29 -22.94 -7.48 -5.78
N PRO A 30 -24.11 -7.78 -5.18
CA PRO A 30 -25.06 -6.76 -4.72
C PRO A 30 -24.45 -5.78 -3.73
N ARG A 31 -24.91 -4.52 -3.77
CA ARG A 31 -24.46 -3.46 -2.83
C ARG A 31 -24.75 -3.76 -1.36
N SER A 32 -25.71 -4.64 -1.07
CA SER A 32 -26.00 -5.11 0.29
C SER A 32 -24.90 -6.00 0.87
N LEU A 33 -24.09 -6.65 0.04
CA LEU A 33 -22.97 -7.52 0.47
C LEU A 33 -21.68 -6.71 0.63
N VAL A 34 -21.68 -5.75 1.56
CA VAL A 34 -20.57 -4.81 1.79
C VAL A 34 -19.24 -5.53 2.05
N ALA A 35 -19.23 -6.55 2.92
CA ALA A 35 -18.01 -7.30 3.23
C ALA A 35 -17.42 -8.01 1.99
N MET A 36 -18.27 -8.62 1.16
CA MET A 36 -17.84 -9.30 -0.06
C MET A 36 -17.24 -8.31 -1.05
N ARG A 37 -17.87 -7.14 -1.21
CA ARG A 37 -17.34 -6.04 -2.03
C ARG A 37 -15.94 -5.65 -1.56
N ILE A 38 -15.75 -5.37 -0.27
CA ILE A 38 -14.44 -5.03 0.30
C ILE A 38 -13.41 -6.14 0.02
N LEU A 39 -13.78 -7.41 0.19
CA LEU A 39 -12.91 -8.55 -0.09
C LEU A 39 -12.46 -8.60 -1.55
N ILE A 40 -13.37 -8.34 -2.50
CA ILE A 40 -13.05 -8.32 -3.94
C ILE A 40 -12.02 -7.22 -4.23
N LEU A 41 -12.17 -6.03 -3.64
CA LEU A 41 -11.21 -4.93 -3.83
C LEU A 41 -9.85 -5.25 -3.21
N LEU A 42 -9.82 -5.86 -2.02
CA LEU A 42 -8.58 -6.31 -1.39
C LEU A 42 -7.86 -7.36 -2.24
N ALA A 43 -8.60 -8.33 -2.77
CA ALA A 43 -8.05 -9.36 -3.64
C ALA A 43 -7.52 -8.78 -4.97
N ALA A 44 -8.26 -7.85 -5.59
CA ALA A 44 -7.82 -7.14 -6.78
C ALA A 44 -6.56 -6.30 -6.50
N PHE A 45 -6.47 -5.66 -5.33
CA PHE A 45 -5.28 -4.93 -4.91
C PHE A 45 -4.07 -5.84 -4.73
N VAL A 46 -4.23 -6.98 -4.05
CA VAL A 46 -3.16 -7.98 -3.88
C VAL A 46 -2.66 -8.48 -5.24
N LEU A 47 -3.57 -8.75 -6.19
CA LEU A 47 -3.20 -9.10 -7.56
C LEU A 47 -2.34 -8.01 -8.21
N MET A 48 -2.79 -6.74 -8.14
CA MET A 48 -2.04 -5.61 -8.71
C MET A 48 -0.63 -5.51 -8.11
N ARG A 49 -0.53 -5.50 -6.78
CA ARG A 49 0.75 -5.42 -6.05
C ARG A 49 1.67 -6.58 -6.40
N ASP A 50 1.19 -7.82 -6.38
CA ASP A 50 2.06 -8.99 -6.54
C ASP A 50 2.53 -9.18 -7.99
N ALA A 51 1.69 -8.80 -8.96
CA ALA A 51 2.03 -8.80 -10.39
C ALA A 51 3.16 -7.82 -10.76
N MET A 52 3.46 -6.84 -9.91
CA MET A 52 4.61 -5.96 -10.10
C MET A 52 5.94 -6.71 -9.97
N THR A 53 5.99 -7.82 -9.22
CA THR A 53 7.24 -8.57 -8.97
C THR A 53 7.79 -9.27 -10.21
N PRO A 54 7.02 -10.12 -10.92
CA PRO A 54 7.54 -10.79 -12.13
C PRO A 54 7.85 -9.83 -13.30
N LEU A 55 7.49 -8.55 -13.17
CA LEU A 55 7.76 -7.51 -14.17
C LEU A 55 8.91 -6.57 -13.77
N ASP A 56 9.67 -6.91 -12.73
CA ASP A 56 10.77 -6.11 -12.19
C ASP A 56 10.36 -4.67 -11.80
N LEU A 57 9.09 -4.44 -11.47
CA LEU A 57 8.62 -3.14 -11.01
C LEU A 57 8.96 -2.91 -9.53
N TRP A 58 9.04 -3.99 -8.77
CA TRP A 58 9.61 -4.01 -7.43
C TRP A 58 10.07 -5.41 -7.02
N ALA A 59 10.94 -5.50 -6.01
CA ALA A 59 11.33 -6.75 -5.34
C ALA A 59 11.68 -6.47 -3.88
N VAL A 60 11.65 -7.51 -3.05
CA VAL A 60 12.13 -7.46 -1.67
C VAL A 60 13.49 -8.13 -1.60
N GLY A 61 14.51 -7.41 -1.14
CA GLY A 61 15.86 -7.94 -0.93
C GLY A 61 16.00 -8.77 0.36
N SER A 62 17.16 -9.40 0.54
CA SER A 62 17.49 -10.28 1.68
C SER A 62 17.18 -9.67 3.05
N ASP A 63 17.38 -8.38 3.20
CA ASP A 63 17.25 -7.65 4.46
C ASP A 63 15.94 -6.89 4.57
N VAL A 64 14.89 -7.32 3.84
CA VAL A 64 13.56 -6.68 3.78
C VAL A 64 13.61 -5.27 3.16
N GLN A 65 14.70 -4.93 2.46
CA GLN A 65 14.76 -3.71 1.67
C GLN A 65 13.82 -3.83 0.47
N ILE A 66 13.15 -2.74 0.10
CA ILE A 66 12.20 -2.77 -1.00
C ILE A 66 12.80 -2.04 -2.19
N ALA A 67 13.22 -2.82 -3.18
CA ALA A 67 13.74 -2.29 -4.43
C ALA A 67 12.58 -1.96 -5.38
N PHE A 68 12.50 -0.74 -5.89
CA PHE A 68 11.49 -0.31 -6.86
C PHE A 68 12.14 0.09 -8.18
N SER A 69 11.39 0.01 -9.29
CA SER A 69 11.85 0.42 -10.63
C SER A 69 12.73 1.67 -10.58
N ALA A 70 13.91 1.61 -11.20
CA ALA A 70 14.83 2.75 -11.27
C ALA A 70 14.29 3.91 -12.14
N ASN A 71 13.16 3.72 -12.84
CA ASN A 71 12.57 4.74 -13.70
C ASN A 71 11.58 5.63 -12.92
N THR A 72 11.99 6.86 -12.63
CA THR A 72 11.18 7.87 -11.91
C THR A 72 9.78 8.07 -12.50
N LEU A 73 9.66 8.04 -13.83
CA LEU A 73 8.37 8.24 -14.51
C LEU A 73 7.42 7.05 -14.31
N VAL A 74 7.95 5.83 -14.26
CA VAL A 74 7.16 4.63 -13.95
C VAL A 74 6.62 4.72 -12.53
N LEU A 75 7.46 5.07 -11.55
CA LEU A 75 7.03 5.22 -10.16
C LEU A 75 5.97 6.32 -9.99
N GLY A 76 6.21 7.49 -10.59
CA GLY A 76 5.26 8.59 -10.57
C GLY A 76 3.92 8.21 -11.20
N ALA A 77 3.93 7.52 -12.34
CA ALA A 77 2.72 7.06 -13.00
C ALA A 77 1.94 6.05 -12.17
N LEU A 78 2.60 5.08 -11.54
CA LEU A 78 1.96 4.10 -10.65
C LEU A 78 1.32 4.75 -9.42
N GLY A 79 2.00 5.72 -8.80
CA GLY A 79 1.43 6.52 -7.71
C GLY A 79 0.21 7.32 -8.15
N CYS A 80 0.28 8.02 -9.28
CA CYS A 80 -0.85 8.77 -9.84
C CYS A 80 -2.03 7.86 -10.24
N LEU A 81 -1.76 6.68 -10.81
CA LEU A 81 -2.80 5.69 -11.14
C LEU A 81 -3.51 5.18 -9.88
N SER A 82 -2.79 5.05 -8.77
CA SER A 82 -3.39 4.68 -7.48
C SER A 82 -4.35 5.76 -6.98
N LEU A 83 -3.98 7.03 -7.08
CA LEU A 83 -4.86 8.16 -6.76
C LEU A 83 -6.07 8.23 -7.71
N LEU A 84 -5.88 7.93 -8.99
CA LEU A 84 -6.98 7.83 -9.95
C LEU A 84 -7.95 6.71 -9.57
N LEU A 85 -7.45 5.55 -9.16
CA LEU A 85 -8.26 4.44 -8.67
C LEU A 85 -9.09 4.83 -7.45
N ILE A 86 -8.51 5.57 -6.50
CA ILE A 86 -9.22 6.13 -5.35
C ILE A 86 -10.41 6.99 -5.82
N MET A 87 -10.19 7.90 -6.78
CA MET A 87 -11.25 8.75 -7.33
C MET A 87 -12.33 7.95 -8.06
N LEU A 88 -11.95 6.92 -8.82
CA LEU A 88 -12.88 6.03 -9.50
C LEU A 88 -13.72 5.23 -8.50
N LEU A 89 -13.11 4.71 -7.42
CA LEU A 89 -13.80 3.99 -6.35
C LEU A 89 -14.79 4.88 -5.62
N ALA A 90 -14.45 6.14 -5.36
CA ALA A 90 -15.39 7.10 -4.74
C ALA A 90 -16.67 7.27 -5.56
N ARG A 91 -16.59 7.16 -6.90
CA ARG A 91 -17.74 7.23 -7.81
C ARG A 91 -18.46 5.89 -7.96
N ALA A 92 -17.72 4.79 -8.04
CA ALA A 92 -18.28 3.46 -8.30
C ALA A 92 -18.88 2.78 -7.06
N ALA A 93 -18.41 3.16 -5.87
CA ALA A 93 -18.76 2.56 -4.59
C ALA A 93 -19.07 3.61 -3.50
N PRO A 94 -19.99 4.57 -3.74
CA PRO A 94 -20.29 5.64 -2.78
C PRO A 94 -20.77 5.10 -1.42
N GLU A 95 -21.33 3.88 -1.38
CA GLU A 95 -21.70 3.18 -0.15
C GLU A 95 -20.50 2.86 0.73
N LEU A 96 -19.37 2.47 0.15
CA LEU A 96 -18.14 2.17 0.91
C LEU A 96 -17.46 3.45 1.39
N TRP A 97 -17.61 4.54 0.65
CA TRP A 97 -17.03 5.83 1.01
C TRP A 97 -17.53 6.36 2.36
N ARG A 98 -18.75 5.96 2.76
CA ARG A 98 -19.33 6.30 4.07
C ARG A 98 -18.60 5.65 5.25
N LEU A 99 -17.81 4.60 5.00
CA LEU A 99 -16.98 3.93 6.02
C LEU A 99 -15.69 4.68 6.32
N VAL A 100 -15.30 5.61 5.43
CA VAL A 100 -13.99 6.24 5.45
C VAL A 100 -13.99 7.45 6.37
N VAL A 101 -13.16 7.38 7.41
CA VAL A 101 -12.85 8.52 8.28
C VAL A 101 -11.51 9.11 7.82
N TRP A 102 -11.55 10.13 6.97
CA TRP A 102 -10.33 10.74 6.39
C TRP A 102 -9.43 11.40 7.43
N VAL A 103 -10.04 12.20 8.31
CA VAL A 103 -9.36 12.92 9.38
C VAL A 103 -10.21 12.81 10.64
N LYS A 104 -9.57 12.56 11.79
CA LYS A 104 -10.21 12.50 13.09
C LYS A 104 -9.41 13.31 14.11
N GLY A 105 -10.10 14.14 14.90
CA GLY A 105 -9.45 15.04 15.85
C GLY A 105 -8.62 16.13 15.15
N SER A 106 -7.44 16.45 15.69
CA SER A 106 -6.54 17.46 15.11
C SER A 106 -5.80 16.91 13.90
N GLY A 107 -6.08 17.48 12.72
CA GLY A 107 -5.40 17.11 11.48
C GLY A 107 -3.89 17.31 11.53
N LEU A 108 -3.41 18.42 12.12
CA LEU A 108 -1.98 18.66 12.31
C LEU A 108 -1.32 17.61 13.22
N ALA A 109 -1.99 17.26 14.33
CA ALA A 109 -1.50 16.19 15.20
C ALA A 109 -1.46 14.85 14.45
N GLY A 110 -2.44 14.57 13.60
CA GLY A 110 -2.45 13.39 12.73
C GLY A 110 -1.29 13.35 11.74
N VAL A 111 -0.94 14.50 11.13
CA VAL A 111 0.23 14.61 10.25
C VAL A 111 1.52 14.33 11.02
N VAL A 112 1.72 15.00 12.15
CA VAL A 112 2.93 14.83 12.98
C VAL A 112 3.07 13.38 13.47
N VAL A 113 1.99 12.81 14.01
CA VAL A 113 1.99 11.43 14.49
C VAL A 113 2.21 10.45 13.34
N GLY A 114 1.57 10.68 12.19
CA GLY A 114 1.72 9.80 11.02
C GLY A 114 3.17 9.73 10.55
N LEU A 115 3.81 10.88 10.35
CA LEU A 115 5.23 10.95 9.98
C LEU A 115 6.12 10.34 11.07
N ALA A 116 5.88 10.65 12.34
CA ALA A 116 6.69 10.13 13.45
C ALA A 116 6.61 8.60 13.56
N VAL A 117 5.41 8.01 13.48
CA VAL A 117 5.22 6.55 13.52
C VAL A 117 5.82 5.90 12.29
N GLY A 118 5.65 6.50 11.10
CA GLY A 118 6.32 6.03 9.88
C GLY A 118 7.83 5.99 10.02
N CYS A 119 8.43 7.03 10.60
CA CYS A 119 9.86 7.06 10.93
C CYS A 119 10.25 5.98 11.96
N LEU A 120 9.43 5.73 12.98
CA LEU A 120 9.69 4.69 13.98
C LEU A 120 9.71 3.28 13.36
N ILE A 121 8.97 3.06 12.28
CA ILE A 121 8.97 1.78 11.54
C ILE A 121 10.14 1.73 10.55
N GLY A 122 10.27 2.75 9.69
CA GLY A 122 11.19 2.72 8.58
C GLY A 122 12.65 3.01 8.94
N MET A 123 12.91 3.90 9.91
CA MET A 123 14.27 4.32 10.23
C MET A 123 15.14 3.21 10.84
N PRO A 124 14.65 2.38 11.80
CA PRO A 124 15.44 1.27 12.31
C PRO A 124 15.87 0.29 11.21
N LEU A 125 14.96 -0.02 10.28
CA LEU A 125 15.27 -0.88 9.13
C LEU A 125 16.25 -0.22 8.18
N ARG A 126 16.04 1.06 7.84
CA ARG A 126 16.96 1.83 6.99
C ARG A 126 18.39 1.82 7.53
N LEU A 127 18.53 1.99 8.86
CA LEU A 127 19.82 1.95 9.55
C LEU A 127 20.43 0.54 9.54
N TYR A 128 19.63 -0.48 9.85
CA TYR A 128 20.06 -1.89 9.79
C TYR A 128 20.53 -2.29 8.39
N GLN A 129 19.82 -1.84 7.35
CA GLN A 129 20.13 -2.08 5.94
C GLN A 129 21.28 -1.20 5.40
N ALA A 130 21.79 -0.28 6.21
CA ALA A 130 22.81 0.70 5.82
C ALA A 130 22.48 1.47 4.52
N ILE A 131 21.21 1.82 4.31
CA ILE A 131 20.78 2.56 3.11
C ILE A 131 21.27 4.01 3.20
N ASP A 132 22.37 4.31 2.52
CA ASP A 132 22.85 5.66 2.26
C ASP A 132 22.44 6.11 0.86
N GLY A 133 21.48 7.04 0.79
CA GLY A 133 21.00 7.60 -0.48
C GLY A 133 22.07 8.37 -1.24
N ALA A 134 23.06 8.96 -0.55
CA ALA A 134 24.17 9.66 -1.20
C ALA A 134 25.15 8.70 -1.89
N ALA A 135 25.24 7.46 -1.41
CA ALA A 135 26.05 6.41 -2.01
C ALA A 135 25.38 5.72 -3.21
N ILE A 136 24.07 5.92 -3.42
CA ILE A 136 23.31 5.31 -4.51
C ILE A 136 23.31 6.22 -5.75
N PRO A 137 23.89 5.79 -6.89
CA PRO A 137 23.91 6.59 -8.11
C PRO A 137 22.50 6.95 -8.59
N GLY A 138 22.26 8.24 -8.87
CA GLY A 138 20.97 8.72 -9.37
C GLY A 138 19.83 8.77 -8.35
N TYR A 139 20.09 8.50 -7.07
CA TYR A 139 19.07 8.45 -6.01
C TYR A 139 18.20 9.72 -5.96
N TRP A 140 18.82 10.90 -6.02
CA TRP A 140 18.09 12.17 -5.93
C TRP A 140 17.19 12.46 -7.14
N ALA A 141 17.50 11.92 -8.33
CA ALA A 141 16.65 12.01 -9.51
C ALA A 141 15.51 10.97 -9.49
N TRP A 142 15.72 9.86 -8.79
CA TRP A 142 14.75 8.79 -8.58
C TRP A 142 13.71 9.13 -7.50
N LEU A 143 14.16 9.78 -6.43
CA LEU A 143 13.39 10.06 -5.22
C LEU A 143 12.03 10.75 -5.46
N PRO A 144 11.89 11.77 -6.35
CA PRO A 144 10.59 12.40 -6.56
C PRO A 144 9.50 11.44 -7.05
N GLY A 145 9.84 10.51 -7.95
CA GLY A 145 8.93 9.47 -8.42
C GLY A 145 8.59 8.48 -7.31
N MET A 146 9.57 8.12 -6.50
CA MET A 146 9.37 7.26 -5.33
C MET A 146 8.46 7.93 -4.28
N VAL A 147 8.59 9.23 -4.03
CA VAL A 147 7.70 9.97 -3.12
C VAL A 147 6.26 9.89 -3.60
N VAL A 148 6.01 10.12 -4.91
CA VAL A 148 4.67 10.02 -5.49
C VAL A 148 4.12 8.60 -5.36
N LEU A 149 4.94 7.57 -5.61
CA LEU A 149 4.55 6.18 -5.43
C LEU A 149 4.23 5.86 -3.96
N ALA A 150 5.16 6.17 -3.04
CA ALA A 150 5.07 5.82 -1.63
C ALA A 150 3.81 6.39 -0.99
N TYR A 151 3.44 7.64 -1.29
CA TYR A 151 2.21 8.20 -0.75
C TYR A 151 0.97 7.83 -1.58
N GLY A 152 1.08 7.74 -2.91
CA GLY A 152 -0.05 7.46 -3.79
C GLY A 152 -0.55 6.01 -3.73
N ALA A 153 0.36 5.04 -3.86
CA ALA A 153 0.02 3.62 -3.74
C ALA A 153 -0.44 3.27 -2.33
N ASN A 154 0.26 3.79 -1.31
CA ASN A 154 -0.12 3.49 0.07
C ASN A 154 -1.39 4.24 0.48
N ALA A 155 -1.76 5.35 -0.16
CA ALA A 155 -3.09 5.95 0.02
C ALA A 155 -4.20 5.00 -0.44
N LEU A 156 -4.01 4.29 -1.55
CA LEU A 156 -4.97 3.30 -2.04
C LEU A 156 -5.04 2.12 -1.06
N GLU A 157 -3.89 1.60 -0.62
CA GLU A 157 -3.85 0.49 0.32
C GLU A 157 -4.50 0.85 1.67
N GLU A 158 -4.19 2.01 2.23
CA GLU A 158 -4.80 2.49 3.47
C GLU A 158 -6.29 2.80 3.31
N LEU A 159 -6.74 3.27 2.14
CA LEU A 159 -8.18 3.38 1.87
C LEU A 159 -8.86 2.01 1.96
N LEU A 160 -8.27 0.96 1.40
CA LEU A 160 -8.86 -0.38 1.39
C LEU A 160 -8.87 -1.01 2.79
N PHE A 161 -7.73 -0.99 3.49
CA PHE A 161 -7.60 -1.63 4.80
C PHE A 161 -8.14 -0.77 5.96
N ARG A 162 -7.82 0.53 5.98
CA ARG A 162 -8.12 1.43 7.10
C ARG A 162 -9.38 2.26 6.83
N GLY A 163 -9.68 2.57 5.58
CA GLY A 163 -10.94 3.17 5.17
C GLY A 163 -12.07 2.14 5.19
N PHE A 164 -12.05 1.18 4.26
CA PHE A 164 -13.16 0.27 4.03
C PHE A 164 -13.21 -0.88 5.04
N LEU A 165 -12.17 -1.72 5.13
CA LEU A 165 -12.19 -2.91 5.99
C LEU A 165 -12.34 -2.54 7.47
N GLN A 166 -11.45 -1.68 8.00
CA GLN A 166 -11.53 -1.26 9.40
C GLN A 166 -12.82 -0.47 9.68
N GLY A 167 -13.25 0.43 8.78
CA GLY A 167 -14.50 1.17 8.93
C GLY A 167 -15.74 0.26 8.96
N TYR A 168 -15.76 -0.81 8.15
CA TYR A 168 -16.81 -1.83 8.21
C TYR A 168 -16.77 -2.61 9.53
N LEU A 169 -15.59 -3.07 9.96
CA LEU A 169 -15.43 -3.82 11.20
C LEU A 169 -15.82 -3.02 12.44
N GLU A 170 -15.61 -1.70 12.46
CA GLU A 170 -16.03 -0.80 13.53
C GLU A 170 -17.55 -0.73 13.73
N GLN A 171 -18.34 -1.17 12.74
CA GLN A 171 -19.79 -1.31 12.88
C GLN A 171 -20.21 -2.62 13.57
N GLN A 172 -19.28 -3.57 13.69
CA GLN A 172 -19.55 -4.94 14.15
C GLN A 172 -18.85 -5.25 15.47
N VAL A 173 -17.69 -4.64 15.72
CA VAL A 173 -16.86 -4.87 16.91
C VAL A 173 -16.30 -3.55 17.45
N THR A 174 -15.69 -3.60 18.63
CA THR A 174 -15.04 -2.42 19.22
C THR A 174 -13.93 -1.87 18.31
N PRO A 175 -13.67 -0.54 18.35
CA PRO A 175 -12.66 0.07 17.48
C PRO A 175 -11.27 -0.56 17.58
N LEU A 176 -10.83 -0.91 18.79
CA LEU A 176 -9.55 -1.59 18.98
C LEU A 176 -9.55 -2.97 18.31
N ARG A 177 -10.61 -3.76 18.47
CA ARG A 177 -10.70 -5.08 17.83
C ARG A 177 -10.75 -4.97 16.31
N ALA A 178 -11.45 -3.98 15.76
CA ALA A 178 -11.47 -3.70 14.33
C ALA A 178 -10.07 -3.34 13.80
N ALA A 179 -9.32 -2.50 14.53
CA ALA A 179 -7.95 -2.14 14.19
C ALA A 179 -7.02 -3.36 14.20
N LEU A 180 -7.09 -4.20 15.23
CA LEU A 180 -6.29 -5.43 15.32
C LEU A 180 -6.60 -6.41 14.18
N ILE A 181 -7.88 -6.63 13.88
CA ILE A 181 -8.30 -7.51 12.77
C ILE A 181 -7.81 -6.95 11.43
N SER A 182 -7.95 -5.64 11.19
CA SER A 182 -7.48 -5.01 9.95
C SER A 182 -5.95 -5.13 9.80
N GLY A 183 -5.18 -4.90 10.88
CA GLY A 183 -3.73 -5.07 10.86
C GLY A 183 -3.28 -6.53 10.61
N VAL A 184 -3.98 -7.51 11.20
CA VAL A 184 -3.71 -8.93 10.94
C VAL A 184 -4.09 -9.32 9.50
N ALA A 185 -5.23 -8.84 8.99
CA ALA A 185 -5.66 -9.08 7.62
C ALA A 185 -4.65 -8.49 6.61
N PHE A 186 -4.11 -7.31 6.89
CA PHE A 186 -3.04 -6.69 6.11
C PHE A 186 -1.81 -7.59 6.02
N ALA A 187 -1.30 -8.10 7.16
CA ALA A 187 -0.17 -9.03 7.17
C ALA A 187 -0.49 -10.35 6.45
N ALA A 188 -1.70 -10.88 6.62
CA ALA A 188 -2.14 -12.10 5.94
C ALA A 188 -2.16 -11.93 4.41
N CYS A 189 -2.55 -10.76 3.90
CA CYS A 189 -2.49 -10.44 2.47
C CYS A 189 -1.06 -10.37 1.92
N HIS A 190 -0.03 -10.38 2.77
CA HIS A 190 1.38 -10.47 2.38
C HIS A 190 1.96 -11.89 2.48
N ALA A 191 1.17 -12.90 2.85
CA ALA A 191 1.65 -14.28 2.97
C ALA A 191 2.18 -14.84 1.65
N PHE A 192 1.54 -14.54 0.51
CA PHE A 192 2.03 -14.98 -0.79
C PHE A 192 3.37 -14.33 -1.15
N LEU A 193 3.51 -13.02 -0.92
CA LEU A 193 4.77 -12.30 -1.08
C LEU A 193 5.88 -12.90 -0.21
N ALA A 194 5.57 -13.16 1.06
CA ALA A 194 6.51 -13.67 2.05
C ALA A 194 6.98 -15.11 1.74
N LEU A 195 6.04 -16.00 1.39
CA LEU A 195 6.28 -17.44 1.31
C LEU A 195 6.60 -17.93 -0.10
N SER A 196 6.05 -17.28 -1.13
CA SER A 196 6.17 -17.73 -2.52
C SER A 196 7.12 -16.86 -3.33
N VAL A 197 7.02 -15.53 -3.19
CA VAL A 197 7.73 -14.59 -4.06
C VAL A 197 9.16 -14.34 -3.59
N THR A 198 9.36 -14.08 -2.29
CA THR A 198 10.64 -13.59 -1.75
C THR A 198 11.45 -14.65 -1.00
N ARG A 199 10.80 -15.74 -0.55
CA ARG A 199 11.35 -16.78 0.35
C ARG A 199 11.88 -16.26 1.69
N LEU A 200 11.66 -14.99 2.02
CA LEU A 200 12.06 -14.41 3.31
C LEU A 200 11.20 -14.98 4.45
N GLY A 201 9.93 -15.27 4.17
CA GLY A 201 9.03 -15.88 5.13
C GLY A 201 8.67 -14.94 6.30
N TRP A 202 8.99 -15.36 7.52
CA TRP A 202 8.52 -14.69 8.73
C TRP A 202 8.94 -13.21 8.90
N PRO A 203 10.13 -12.72 8.44
CA PRO A 203 10.50 -11.32 8.59
C PRO A 203 9.55 -10.39 7.82
N VAL A 204 9.12 -10.78 6.62
CA VAL A 204 8.13 -10.00 5.83
C VAL A 204 6.78 -9.98 6.55
N LEU A 205 6.36 -11.11 7.12
CA LEU A 205 5.10 -11.18 7.87
C LEU A 205 5.15 -10.37 9.17
N LEU A 206 6.27 -10.39 9.89
CA LEU A 206 6.43 -9.60 11.11
C LEU A 206 6.46 -8.11 10.78
N PHE A 207 7.22 -7.71 9.75
CA PHE A 207 7.28 -6.32 9.30
C PHE A 207 5.88 -5.80 8.92
N THR A 208 5.18 -6.52 8.04
CA THR A 208 3.84 -6.12 7.59
C THR A 208 2.81 -6.17 8.72
N LEU A 209 2.96 -7.06 9.71
CA LEU A 209 2.12 -7.04 10.91
C LEU A 209 2.35 -5.79 11.77
N LEU A 210 3.60 -5.44 12.05
CA LEU A 210 3.93 -4.26 12.85
C LEU A 210 3.48 -2.97 12.16
N GLU A 211 3.80 -2.83 10.88
CA GLU A 211 3.33 -1.73 10.04
C GLU A 211 1.80 -1.68 10.00
N GLY A 212 1.17 -2.83 9.77
CA GLY A 212 -0.27 -2.91 9.63
C GLY A 212 -1.02 -2.56 10.93
N LEU A 213 -0.52 -3.00 12.08
CA LEU A 213 -1.07 -2.64 13.38
C LEU A 213 -0.86 -1.16 13.68
N ALA A 214 0.32 -0.61 13.40
CA ALA A 214 0.62 0.81 13.60
C ALA A 214 -0.32 1.70 12.77
N CYS A 215 -0.46 1.44 11.47
CA CYS A 215 -1.37 2.17 10.60
C CYS A 215 -2.83 2.07 11.08
N ALA A 216 -3.28 0.89 11.53
CA ALA A 216 -4.65 0.70 12.02
C ALA A 216 -4.93 1.48 13.32
N LEU A 217 -3.97 1.51 14.25
CA LEU A 217 -4.04 2.27 15.49
C LEU A 217 -3.96 3.79 15.25
N VAL A 218 -3.08 4.23 14.34
CA VAL A 218 -3.01 5.64 13.92
C VAL A 218 -4.33 6.07 13.27
N ARG A 219 -4.90 5.27 12.36
CA ARG A 219 -6.22 5.57 11.76
C ARG A 219 -7.32 5.64 12.82
N MET A 220 -7.33 4.74 13.80
CA MET A 220 -8.34 4.75 14.87
C MET A 220 -8.40 6.09 15.61
N ARG A 221 -7.26 6.78 15.76
CA ARG A 221 -7.15 8.07 16.45
C ARG A 221 -7.23 9.29 15.53
N TYR A 222 -6.62 9.23 14.35
CA TYR A 222 -6.37 10.39 13.49
C TYR A 222 -6.96 10.31 12.07
N GLY A 223 -7.51 9.16 11.67
CA GLY A 223 -8.10 8.95 10.35
C GLY A 223 -7.13 8.39 9.30
N VAL A 224 -7.67 8.08 8.12
CA VAL A 224 -6.95 7.41 7.02
C VAL A 224 -5.77 8.23 6.52
N LEU A 225 -5.86 9.56 6.48
CA LEU A 225 -4.75 10.39 6.00
C LEU A 225 -3.50 10.23 6.87
N ALA A 226 -3.66 10.13 8.19
CA ALA A 226 -2.53 9.91 9.10
C ALA A 226 -1.93 8.51 8.92
N ALA A 227 -2.76 7.49 8.63
CA ALA A 227 -2.27 6.15 8.31
C ALA A 227 -1.54 6.10 6.96
N THR A 228 -2.02 6.82 5.94
CA THR A 228 -1.32 6.99 4.66
C THR A 228 0.05 7.61 4.86
N LEU A 229 0.17 8.63 5.72
CA LEU A 229 1.47 9.22 6.05
C LEU A 229 2.37 8.23 6.78
N THR A 230 1.83 7.48 7.75
CA THR A 230 2.56 6.42 8.47
C THR A 230 3.14 5.40 7.51
N HIS A 231 2.29 4.83 6.67
CA HIS A 231 2.68 3.79 5.73
C HIS A 231 3.62 4.33 4.65
N GLY A 232 3.26 5.45 4.00
CA GLY A 232 4.07 6.08 2.96
C GLY A 232 5.47 6.46 3.44
N THR A 233 5.59 7.01 4.66
CA THR A 233 6.90 7.33 5.26
C THR A 233 7.72 6.07 5.56
N ALA A 234 7.11 5.01 6.11
CA ALA A 234 7.81 3.76 6.39
C ALA A 234 8.41 3.16 5.10
N ILE A 235 7.60 3.04 4.04
CA ILE A 235 8.04 2.51 2.74
C ILE A 235 9.09 3.41 2.09
N LEU A 236 8.91 4.73 2.10
CA LEU A 236 9.88 5.66 1.52
C LEU A 236 11.28 5.52 2.16
N LEU A 237 11.35 5.25 3.46
CA LEU A 237 12.61 5.13 4.19
C LEU A 237 13.39 3.86 3.86
N ILE A 238 12.70 2.76 3.53
CA ILE A 238 13.32 1.46 3.18
C ILE A 238 13.35 1.19 1.67
N ALA A 239 12.91 2.15 0.86
CA ALA A 239 12.90 2.06 -0.59
C ALA A 239 14.27 2.35 -1.19
N VAL A 240 14.68 1.53 -2.15
CA VAL A 240 15.89 1.70 -2.96
C VAL A 240 15.57 1.54 -4.45
N PRO A 241 16.32 2.17 -5.37
CA PRO A 241 16.17 1.89 -6.79
C PRO A 241 16.63 0.47 -7.12
N TYR A 242 15.92 -0.17 -8.04
CA TYR A 242 16.23 -1.50 -8.54
C TYR A 242 17.53 -1.45 -9.35
N THR A 243 18.62 -1.93 -8.77
CA THR A 243 19.88 -2.18 -9.47
C THR A 243 19.87 -3.64 -9.91
N ARG A 244 19.89 -3.89 -11.22
CA ARG A 244 20.18 -5.22 -11.74
C ARG A 244 21.66 -5.54 -11.58
#